data_AF-A0A2E9Q5Q5-F1
#
_entry.id   AF-A0A2E9Q5Q5-F1
#
_cell.length_a   1.000
_cell.length_b   1.000
_cell.length_c   1.000
_cell.angle_alpha   90.00
_cell.angle_beta   90.00
_cell.angle_gamma   90.00
#
_symmetry.space_group_name_H-M   'P 1'
#
loop_
_entity.id
_entity.type
_entity.pdbx_description
1 polymer ?
#
loop_
_entity_poly.entity_id
_entity_poly.type
_entity_poly.pdbx_seq_one_letter_code
_entity_poly.pdbx_strand_id
1 'polypeptide(L)'
;MKRYNSIPGAVIPGYILFILLVVSLFPGCSEAPVHQSLPATHKQASWNSYEIIGFDLVLWSAGNPRLEASFWLDPALSRARMETPDGSVIVFDGSEFYASGPELNRARFHVLTWPYFLAAPYKLNDPGTVREDLGPTTMDGKDYPTMRLSFRPGVGDTPDDWYIVYQDPDTKRLHGMAYIVTYAKDTARAEKDPHAIRYNDYETFEGIPIATRWTFHPWNRPDSSDEASDDQKSADKEVISRDTLMEARLTNFSFYVDRNSAGRNEPSLPAPPEKIFEAPDGARKLTKP
;
A
#
# COMPACT_ATOMS: atom_id res chain seq x y z
N MET A 1 -66.93 61.55 45.70
CA MET A 1 -66.28 60.73 46.73
C MET A 1 -64.96 60.23 46.13
N LYS A 2 -63.80 60.66 46.69
CA LYS A 2 -62.39 60.14 46.59
C LYS A 2 -61.90 59.51 45.27
N ARG A 3 -60.72 59.77 44.69
CA ARG A 3 -59.51 60.59 44.91
C ARG A 3 -58.66 60.44 43.62
N TYR A 4 -57.86 61.46 43.31
CA TYR A 4 -56.77 61.49 42.33
C TYR A 4 -55.65 60.47 42.61
N ASN A 5 -54.97 60.01 41.54
CA ASN A 5 -53.49 59.89 41.37
C ASN A 5 -53.22 59.33 39.95
N SER A 6 -52.79 60.13 38.99
CA SER A 6 -51.42 60.64 38.68
C SER A 6 -50.66 59.75 37.66
N ILE A 7 -50.44 60.36 36.50
CA ILE A 7 -49.63 60.08 35.28
C ILE A 7 -48.13 59.89 35.71
N PRO A 8 -47.18 59.21 34.99
CA PRO A 8 -46.87 59.46 33.58
C PRO A 8 -46.31 58.32 32.69
N GLY A 9 -46.30 58.60 31.38
CA GLY A 9 -45.92 57.67 30.32
C GLY A 9 -44.43 57.55 30.03
N ALA A 10 -44.12 56.71 29.04
CA ALA A 10 -42.86 56.69 28.31
C ALA A 10 -43.10 56.05 26.93
N VAL A 11 -42.50 56.66 25.92
CA VAL A 11 -42.45 56.25 24.51
C VAL A 11 -41.17 55.41 24.29
N ILE A 12 -41.00 54.90 23.07
CA ILE A 12 -39.80 54.45 22.32
C ILE A 12 -39.50 52.92 22.26
N PRO A 13 -38.81 52.43 21.19
CA PRO A 13 -39.38 51.56 20.16
C PRO A 13 -38.54 50.27 19.99
N GLY A 14 -38.74 49.52 18.91
CA GLY A 14 -37.65 48.72 18.34
C GLY A 14 -37.98 47.27 18.03
N TYR A 15 -38.01 46.98 16.74
CA TYR A 15 -37.86 45.65 16.17
C TYR A 15 -36.56 45.00 16.67
N ILE A 16 -36.64 43.80 17.23
CA ILE A 16 -35.50 42.87 17.28
C ILE A 16 -35.98 41.56 16.65
N LEU A 17 -35.70 41.44 15.35
CA LEU A 17 -35.75 40.19 14.62
C LEU A 17 -34.62 39.30 15.18
N PHE A 18 -34.97 38.32 16.01
CA PHE A 18 -34.05 37.28 16.46
C PHE A 18 -33.75 36.35 15.28
N ILE A 19 -32.71 36.67 14.51
CA ILE A 19 -32.10 35.70 13.59
C ILE A 19 -31.38 34.70 14.48
N LEU A 20 -31.99 33.53 14.69
CA LEU A 20 -31.29 32.35 15.20
C LEU A 20 -30.26 31.94 14.14
N LEU A 21 -29.04 32.47 14.28
CA LEU A 21 -27.88 31.96 13.57
C LEU A 21 -27.56 30.58 14.17
N VAL A 22 -28.15 29.53 13.61
CA VAL A 22 -27.69 28.17 13.85
C VAL A 22 -26.34 28.05 13.15
N VAL A 23 -25.27 28.41 13.86
CA VAL A 23 -23.92 28.01 13.47
C VAL A 23 -23.88 26.51 13.68
N SER A 24 -24.11 25.76 12.61
CA SER A 24 -23.78 24.35 12.54
C SER A 24 -22.27 24.22 12.68
N LEU A 25 -21.79 24.17 13.92
CA LEU A 25 -20.48 23.62 14.22
C LEU A 25 -20.59 22.12 13.91
N PHE A 26 -20.43 21.76 12.64
CA PHE A 26 -19.92 20.45 12.32
C PHE A 26 -18.51 20.46 12.92
N PRO A 27 -18.20 19.72 14.00
CA PRO A 27 -16.81 19.45 14.28
C PRO A 27 -16.27 18.84 12.99
N GLY A 28 -15.37 19.55 12.32
CA GLY A 28 -14.66 19.02 11.18
C GLY A 28 -14.05 17.72 11.65
N CYS A 29 -14.68 16.61 11.30
CA CYS A 29 -14.13 15.29 11.57
C CYS A 29 -12.92 15.25 10.66
N SER A 30 -11.76 15.67 11.18
CA SER A 30 -10.50 15.58 10.47
C SER A 30 -10.38 14.14 10.04
N GLU A 31 -10.29 13.92 8.73
CA GLU A 31 -10.14 12.59 8.20
C GLU A 31 -8.89 11.94 8.81
N ALA A 32 -8.97 10.66 9.16
CA ALA A 32 -7.85 9.97 9.78
C ALA A 32 -6.63 10.00 8.83
N PRO A 33 -5.41 10.27 9.33
CA PRO A 33 -4.21 10.26 8.50
C PRO A 33 -4.04 8.96 7.72
N VAL A 34 -3.45 9.02 6.53
CA VAL A 34 -3.28 7.87 5.62
C VAL A 34 -2.70 6.62 6.32
N HIS A 35 -1.67 6.79 7.16
CA HIS A 35 -1.04 5.69 7.90
C HIS A 35 -1.92 5.02 8.95
N GLN A 36 -3.03 5.65 9.36
CA GLN A 36 -4.02 5.05 10.27
C GLN A 36 -5.22 4.52 9.48
N SER A 37 -5.68 5.29 8.50
CA SER A 37 -6.86 5.00 7.68
C SER A 37 -6.66 3.75 6.81
N LEU A 38 -5.50 3.59 6.17
CA LEU A 38 -5.22 2.46 5.27
C LEU A 38 -5.18 1.11 6.02
N PRO A 39 -4.36 0.89 7.06
CA PRO A 39 -4.36 -0.40 7.74
C PRO A 39 -5.72 -0.77 8.32
N ALA A 40 -6.47 0.21 8.84
CA ALA A 40 -7.82 -0.01 9.36
C ALA A 40 -8.81 -0.43 8.26
N THR A 41 -8.82 0.29 7.13
CA THR A 41 -9.67 -0.03 5.97
C THR A 41 -9.36 -1.42 5.41
N HIS A 42 -8.08 -1.77 5.39
CA HIS A 42 -7.59 -3.07 4.95
C HIS A 42 -7.66 -4.17 6.02
N LYS A 43 -8.32 -3.95 7.16
CA LYS A 43 -8.54 -4.97 8.20
C LYS A 43 -7.24 -5.55 8.77
N GLN A 44 -6.28 -4.69 9.11
CA GLN A 44 -4.98 -5.11 9.67
C GLN A 44 -5.09 -6.08 10.85
N ALA A 45 -6.08 -5.93 11.73
CA ALA A 45 -6.29 -6.86 12.85
C ALA A 45 -6.61 -8.29 12.37
N SER A 46 -7.43 -8.43 11.33
CA SER A 46 -7.72 -9.73 10.69
C SER A 46 -6.49 -10.26 9.94
N TRP A 47 -5.81 -9.40 9.18
CA TRP A 47 -4.54 -9.75 8.50
C TRP A 47 -3.51 -10.33 9.48
N ASN A 48 -3.34 -9.69 10.63
CA ASN A 48 -2.40 -10.10 11.68
C ASN A 48 -2.87 -11.32 12.50
N SER A 49 -4.11 -11.81 12.31
CA SER A 49 -4.62 -12.99 13.00
C SER A 49 -4.22 -14.31 12.33
N TYR A 50 -3.68 -14.26 11.12
CA TYR A 50 -3.18 -15.43 10.38
C TYR A 50 -1.69 -15.66 10.65
N GLU A 51 -1.25 -16.91 10.61
CA GLU A 51 0.17 -17.28 10.66
C GLU A 51 0.82 -17.24 9.28
N ILE A 52 0.08 -17.70 8.26
CA ILE A 52 0.55 -17.81 6.88
C ILE A 52 -0.55 -17.26 5.97
N ILE A 53 -0.13 -16.48 4.99
CA ILE A 53 -0.97 -16.00 3.88
C ILE A 53 -0.31 -16.49 2.60
N GLY A 54 -1.07 -17.19 1.76
CA GLY A 54 -0.61 -17.67 0.46
C GLY A 54 -1.34 -16.98 -0.68
N PHE A 55 -0.68 -16.85 -1.84
CA PHE A 55 -1.29 -16.38 -3.08
C PHE A 55 -0.45 -16.79 -4.28
N ASP A 56 -1.08 -16.94 -5.44
CA ASP A 56 -0.40 -17.07 -6.72
C ASP A 56 -0.30 -15.72 -7.41
N LEU A 57 0.80 -15.50 -8.14
CA LEU A 57 0.99 -14.32 -8.94
C LEU A 57 1.54 -14.67 -10.31
N VAL A 58 0.94 -14.07 -11.33
CA VAL A 58 1.50 -14.02 -12.68
C VAL A 58 1.76 -12.57 -13.03
N LEU A 59 2.99 -12.29 -13.46
CA LEU A 59 3.46 -10.97 -13.89
C LEU A 59 3.70 -10.98 -15.39
N TRP A 60 3.11 -10.02 -16.10
CA TRP A 60 3.32 -9.80 -17.53
C TRP A 60 4.04 -8.49 -17.79
N SER A 61 4.81 -8.45 -18.86
CA SER A 61 5.37 -7.22 -19.43
C SER A 61 5.27 -7.30 -20.95
N ALA A 62 4.64 -6.29 -21.55
CA ALA A 62 4.35 -6.26 -22.98
C ALA A 62 3.71 -7.58 -23.49
N GLY A 63 2.74 -8.12 -22.73
CA GLY A 63 2.00 -9.35 -23.07
C GLY A 63 2.76 -10.67 -22.82
N ASN A 64 4.03 -10.62 -22.41
CA ASN A 64 4.82 -11.82 -22.15
C ASN A 64 4.91 -12.10 -20.64
N PRO A 65 4.69 -13.35 -20.17
CA PRO A 65 4.90 -13.69 -18.77
C PRO A 65 6.37 -13.49 -18.40
N ARG A 66 6.60 -12.83 -17.26
CA ARG A 66 7.91 -12.52 -16.68
C ARG A 66 8.18 -13.31 -15.41
N LEU A 67 7.13 -13.62 -14.67
CA LEU A 67 7.18 -14.45 -13.47
C LEU A 67 5.81 -15.10 -13.29
N GLU A 68 5.82 -16.39 -12.98
CA GLU A 68 4.68 -17.13 -12.46
C GLU A 68 5.19 -17.82 -11.21
N ALA A 69 4.56 -17.55 -10.07
CA ALA A 69 4.98 -18.11 -8.79
C ALA A 69 3.86 -18.13 -7.76
N SER A 70 3.91 -19.12 -6.88
CA SER A 70 3.16 -19.18 -5.65
C SER A 70 3.99 -18.60 -4.51
N PHE A 71 3.36 -17.83 -3.65
CA PHE A 71 3.98 -17.14 -2.52
C PHE A 71 3.31 -17.55 -1.22
N TRP A 72 4.11 -17.62 -0.16
CA TRP A 72 3.64 -17.72 1.23
C TRP A 72 4.44 -16.74 2.08
N LEU A 73 3.77 -16.05 3.00
CA LEU A 73 4.39 -15.09 3.91
C LEU A 73 3.69 -15.12 5.27
N ASP A 74 4.38 -14.70 6.32
CA ASP A 74 3.70 -14.28 7.54
C ASP A 74 3.21 -12.82 7.41
N PRO A 75 2.20 -12.37 8.19
CA PRO A 75 1.65 -11.02 8.07
C PRO A 75 2.68 -9.90 8.25
N ALA A 76 3.70 -10.17 9.08
CA ALA A 76 4.81 -9.28 9.34
C ALA A 76 5.81 -9.22 8.18
N LEU A 77 5.69 -10.08 7.16
CA LEU A 77 6.69 -10.28 6.11
C LEU A 77 8.11 -10.44 6.71
N SER A 78 8.18 -11.01 7.91
CA SER A 78 9.43 -11.45 8.51
C SER A 78 9.91 -12.73 7.87
N ARG A 79 9.04 -13.51 7.22
CA ARG A 79 9.41 -14.72 6.50
C ARG A 79 8.61 -14.83 5.23
N ALA A 80 9.22 -15.40 4.20
CA ALA A 80 8.58 -15.59 2.91
C ALA A 80 9.11 -16.83 2.19
N ARG A 81 8.25 -17.47 1.41
CA ARG A 81 8.57 -18.55 0.49
C ARG A 81 7.99 -18.20 -0.87
N MET A 82 8.71 -18.53 -1.92
CA MET A 82 8.26 -18.45 -3.30
C MET A 82 8.61 -19.76 -4.02
N GLU A 83 7.67 -20.28 -4.78
CA GLU A 83 7.88 -21.42 -5.67
C GLU A 83 7.44 -21.08 -7.09
N THR A 84 8.25 -21.46 -8.09
CA THR A 84 7.92 -21.31 -9.51
C THR A 84 7.54 -22.66 -10.13
N PRO A 85 6.76 -22.68 -11.22
CA PRO A 85 6.37 -23.93 -11.89
C PRO A 85 7.54 -24.80 -12.39
N ASP A 86 8.72 -24.21 -12.62
CA ASP A 86 9.94 -24.93 -13.01
C ASP A 86 10.66 -25.62 -11.83
N GLY A 87 10.10 -25.52 -10.62
CA GLY A 87 10.62 -26.15 -9.41
C GLY A 87 11.66 -25.32 -8.66
N SER A 88 11.86 -24.04 -9.00
CA SER A 88 12.70 -23.16 -8.19
C SER A 88 11.98 -22.82 -6.89
N VAL A 89 12.69 -22.93 -5.76
CA VAL A 89 12.16 -22.60 -4.43
C VAL A 89 13.09 -21.59 -3.79
N ILE A 90 12.55 -20.44 -3.40
CA ILE A 90 13.27 -19.38 -2.69
C ILE A 90 12.62 -19.18 -1.32
N VAL A 91 13.43 -19.15 -0.26
CA VAL A 91 12.96 -18.96 1.12
C VAL A 91 13.75 -17.85 1.79
N PHE A 92 13.05 -16.95 2.46
CA PHE A 92 13.58 -16.02 3.46
C PHE A 92 13.08 -16.47 4.83
N ASP A 93 14.01 -16.90 5.70
CA ASP A 93 13.69 -17.48 7.02
C ASP A 93 13.56 -16.42 8.14
N GLY A 94 13.71 -15.14 7.79
CA GLY A 94 13.77 -14.01 8.72
C GLY A 94 15.18 -13.52 9.04
N SER A 95 16.19 -14.25 8.59
CA SER A 95 17.59 -13.86 8.70
C SER A 95 18.34 -14.03 7.38
N GLU A 96 18.11 -15.16 6.71
CA GLU A 96 18.90 -15.62 5.59
C GLU A 96 18.01 -16.05 4.44
N PHE A 97 18.61 -16.12 3.25
CA PHE A 97 17.93 -16.46 2.02
C PHE A 97 18.49 -17.75 1.47
N TYR A 98 17.62 -18.63 0.99
CA TYR A 98 17.99 -19.93 0.44
C TYR A 98 17.31 -20.14 -0.90
N ALA A 99 17.98 -20.88 -1.77
CA ALA A 99 17.46 -21.30 -3.06
C ALA A 99 17.71 -22.78 -3.31
N SER A 100 16.72 -23.48 -3.86
CA SER A 100 16.87 -24.81 -4.43
C SER A 100 16.19 -24.88 -5.81
N GLY A 101 16.56 -25.87 -6.61
CA GLY A 101 16.08 -25.98 -7.99
C GLY A 101 16.84 -25.04 -8.96
N PRO A 102 16.24 -24.77 -10.14
CA PRO A 102 16.84 -23.91 -11.16
C PRO A 102 17.30 -22.53 -10.64
N GLU A 103 18.24 -21.92 -11.36
CA GLU A 103 18.71 -20.57 -11.03
C GLU A 103 17.67 -19.53 -11.43
N LEU A 104 17.20 -18.75 -10.46
CA LEU A 104 16.29 -17.64 -10.68
C LEU A 104 17.02 -16.30 -10.51
N ASN A 105 17.04 -15.51 -11.58
CA ASN A 105 17.62 -14.17 -11.54
C ASN A 105 16.87 -13.30 -10.52
N ARG A 106 17.62 -12.54 -9.72
CA ARG A 106 17.08 -11.66 -8.67
C ARG A 106 16.14 -12.38 -7.69
N ALA A 107 16.42 -13.64 -7.35
CA ALA A 107 15.62 -14.45 -6.43
C ALA A 107 15.25 -13.71 -5.12
N ARG A 108 16.21 -13.07 -4.45
CA ARG A 108 15.96 -12.28 -3.21
C ARG A 108 14.98 -11.12 -3.43
N PHE A 109 15.07 -10.46 -4.59
CA PHE A 109 14.15 -9.38 -4.95
C PHE A 109 12.74 -9.93 -5.14
N HIS A 110 12.57 -11.03 -5.87
CA HIS A 110 11.24 -11.58 -6.16
C HIS A 110 10.52 -12.10 -4.92
N VAL A 111 11.22 -12.82 -4.02
CA VAL A 111 10.61 -13.38 -2.81
C VAL A 111 10.14 -12.32 -1.81
N LEU A 112 10.66 -11.08 -1.87
CA LEU A 112 10.24 -10.00 -0.98
C LEU A 112 9.38 -8.93 -1.64
N THR A 113 9.66 -8.55 -2.89
CA THR A 113 9.05 -7.36 -3.50
C THR A 113 7.56 -7.52 -3.74
N TRP A 114 7.13 -8.66 -4.30
CA TRP A 114 5.72 -8.87 -4.59
C TRP A 114 4.90 -9.08 -3.32
N PRO A 115 5.37 -9.87 -2.33
CA PRO A 115 4.73 -9.90 -1.01
C PRO A 115 4.70 -8.53 -0.30
N TYR A 116 5.72 -7.70 -0.46
CA TYR A 116 5.72 -6.35 0.10
C TYR A 116 4.63 -5.47 -0.55
N PHE A 117 4.47 -5.51 -1.88
CA PHE A 117 3.39 -4.78 -2.55
C PHE A 117 2.00 -5.25 -2.14
N LEU A 118 1.81 -6.54 -1.86
CA LEU A 118 0.58 -7.06 -1.27
C LEU A 118 0.37 -6.52 0.16
N ALA A 119 1.42 -6.57 0.99
CA ALA A 119 1.35 -6.20 2.40
C ALA A 119 1.43 -4.68 2.65
N ALA A 120 1.66 -3.86 1.64
CA ALA A 120 1.94 -2.43 1.75
C ALA A 120 0.96 -1.64 2.65
N PRO A 121 -0.38 -1.85 2.59
CA PRO A 121 -1.31 -1.15 3.49
C PRO A 121 -1.03 -1.36 4.99
N TYR A 122 -0.34 -2.45 5.34
CA TYR A 122 -0.07 -2.85 6.73
C TYR A 122 1.33 -2.43 7.21
N LYS A 123 2.23 -2.06 6.30
CA LYS A 123 3.65 -1.73 6.58
C LYS A 123 3.90 -0.27 6.93
N LEU A 124 2.89 0.58 6.81
CA LEU A 124 3.02 2.03 6.96
C LEU A 124 3.47 2.46 8.37
N ASN A 125 3.37 1.59 9.36
CA ASN A 125 3.67 1.85 10.76
C ASN A 125 4.79 0.95 11.31
N ASP A 126 5.50 0.21 10.45
CA ASP A 126 6.52 -0.73 10.89
C ASP A 126 7.69 0.00 11.59
N PRO A 127 8.38 -0.65 12.54
CA PRO A 127 9.54 -0.06 13.19
C PRO A 127 10.59 0.41 12.18
N GLY A 128 11.04 1.66 12.33
CA GLY A 128 12.05 2.25 11.44
C GLY A 128 11.49 2.99 10.22
N THR A 129 10.17 2.97 10.00
CA THR A 129 9.52 3.85 9.03
C THR A 129 9.55 5.32 9.46
N VAL A 130 9.67 6.21 8.48
CA VAL A 130 9.52 7.65 8.60
C VAL A 130 8.39 8.06 7.67
N ARG A 131 7.46 8.86 8.19
CA ARG A 131 6.25 9.27 7.48
C ARG A 131 6.20 10.78 7.39
N GLU A 132 5.77 11.28 6.25
CA GLU A 132 5.50 12.69 6.02
C GLU A 132 4.16 12.82 5.31
N ASP A 133 3.25 13.60 5.90
CA ASP A 133 1.97 13.94 5.26
C ASP A 133 2.24 14.97 4.17
N LEU A 134 1.85 14.65 2.93
CA LEU A 134 2.05 15.54 1.78
C LEU A 134 0.79 16.34 1.44
N GLY A 135 -0.30 16.16 2.19
CA GLY A 135 -1.61 16.65 1.84
C GLY A 135 -2.17 15.96 0.58
N PRO A 136 -3.30 16.46 0.03
CA PRO A 136 -3.89 15.85 -1.15
C PRO A 136 -3.06 16.06 -2.41
N THR A 137 -2.96 15.03 -3.25
CA THR A 137 -2.43 15.12 -4.63
C THR A 137 -3.57 14.99 -5.63
N THR A 138 -3.74 15.99 -6.50
CA THR A 138 -4.75 15.94 -7.57
C THR A 138 -4.27 15.04 -8.70
N MET A 139 -5.06 14.02 -9.04
CA MET A 139 -4.83 13.12 -10.18
C MET A 139 -6.14 12.88 -10.92
N ASP A 140 -6.16 13.02 -12.25
CA ASP A 140 -7.36 12.84 -13.08
C ASP A 140 -8.59 13.62 -12.56
N GLY A 141 -8.38 14.83 -12.01
CA GLY A 141 -9.45 15.69 -11.47
C GLY A 141 -10.00 15.28 -10.09
N LYS A 142 -9.34 14.35 -9.39
CA LYS A 142 -9.70 13.87 -8.05
C LYS A 142 -8.53 14.06 -7.08
N ASP A 143 -8.83 14.52 -5.87
CA ASP A 143 -7.84 14.76 -4.82
C ASP A 143 -7.64 13.52 -3.94
N TYR A 144 -6.44 12.96 -3.94
CA TYR A 144 -6.09 11.77 -3.18
C TYR A 144 -5.29 12.14 -1.93
N PRO A 145 -5.69 11.75 -0.71
CA PRO A 145 -4.82 11.86 0.45
C PRO A 145 -3.49 11.14 0.22
N THR A 146 -2.39 11.87 0.40
CA THR A 146 -1.04 11.41 0.04
C THR A 146 -0.09 11.48 1.22
N MET A 147 0.76 10.46 1.32
CA MET A 147 1.81 10.41 2.34
C MET A 147 3.11 9.87 1.73
N ARG A 148 4.25 10.44 2.12
CA ARG A 148 5.57 9.84 1.86
C ARG A 148 5.95 8.87 2.98
N LEU A 149 6.47 7.72 2.58
CA LEU A 149 7.08 6.71 3.44
C LEU A 149 8.55 6.55 3.05
N SER A 150 9.45 6.63 4.03
CA SER A 150 10.86 6.30 3.88
C SER A 150 11.35 5.51 5.09
N PHE A 151 12.63 5.11 5.11
CA PHE A 151 13.17 4.22 6.13
C PHE A 151 14.43 4.80 6.78
N ARG A 152 14.64 4.47 8.05
CA ARG A 152 15.89 4.77 8.75
C ARG A 152 17.03 3.91 8.20
N PRO A 153 18.30 4.34 8.33
CA PRO A 153 19.44 3.53 7.94
C PRO A 153 19.42 2.14 8.59
N GLY A 154 19.69 1.10 7.80
CA GLY A 154 19.75 -0.29 8.25
C GLY A 154 18.39 -1.01 8.38
N VAL A 155 17.29 -0.37 7.98
CA VAL A 155 15.96 -1.00 7.94
C VAL A 155 15.75 -1.70 6.60
N GLY A 156 15.62 -3.03 6.62
CA GLY A 156 15.37 -3.86 5.44
C GLY A 156 16.57 -4.00 4.49
N ASP A 157 16.36 -4.68 3.36
CA ASP A 157 17.40 -4.93 2.34
C ASP A 157 17.76 -3.65 1.55
N THR A 158 16.84 -2.70 1.45
CA THR A 158 16.93 -1.46 0.65
C THR A 158 16.42 -0.22 1.42
N PRO A 159 17.16 0.24 2.47
CA PRO A 159 16.73 1.37 3.31
C PRO A 159 16.64 2.71 2.55
N ASP A 160 17.25 2.80 1.37
CA ASP A 160 17.25 4.01 0.52
C ASP A 160 16.00 4.11 -0.37
N ASP A 161 15.12 3.10 -0.36
CA ASP A 161 13.84 3.18 -1.05
C ASP A 161 12.91 4.20 -0.38
N TRP A 162 11.99 4.76 -1.16
CA TRP A 162 10.87 5.55 -0.66
C TRP A 162 9.59 5.23 -1.44
N TYR A 163 8.47 5.51 -0.80
CA TYR A 163 7.14 5.39 -1.39
C TYR A 163 6.35 6.69 -1.25
N ILE A 164 5.58 7.05 -2.27
CA ILE A 164 4.48 8.01 -2.15
C ILE A 164 3.19 7.23 -2.23
N VAL A 165 2.43 7.21 -1.14
CA VAL A 165 1.22 6.40 -0.97
C VAL A 165 0.00 7.25 -1.26
N TYR A 166 -0.85 6.79 -2.17
CA TYR A 166 -2.11 7.45 -2.53
C TYR A 166 -3.29 6.64 -2.01
N GLN A 167 -4.11 7.24 -1.14
CA GLN A 167 -5.35 6.63 -0.66
C GLN A 167 -6.52 7.11 -1.52
N ASP A 168 -7.39 6.20 -1.95
CA ASP A 168 -8.63 6.58 -2.62
C ASP A 168 -9.58 7.28 -1.62
N PRO A 169 -10.01 8.53 -1.87
CA PRO A 169 -10.78 9.30 -0.90
C PRO A 169 -12.21 8.79 -0.71
N ASP A 170 -12.76 7.93 -1.58
CA ASP A 170 -14.14 7.45 -1.42
C ASP A 170 -14.15 6.12 -0.66
N THR A 171 -13.32 5.18 -1.10
CA THR A 171 -13.24 3.82 -0.55
C THR A 171 -12.28 3.68 0.60
N LYS A 172 -11.40 4.68 0.80
CA LYS A 172 -10.27 4.68 1.75
C LYS A 172 -9.27 3.53 1.54
N ARG A 173 -9.32 2.85 0.39
CA ARG A 173 -8.39 1.77 0.02
C ARG A 173 -7.12 2.35 -0.59
N LEU A 174 -6.06 1.55 -0.61
CA LEU A 174 -4.84 1.91 -1.32
C LEU A 174 -5.13 2.04 -2.82
N HIS A 175 -4.96 3.23 -3.37
CA HIS A 175 -5.17 3.49 -4.79
C HIS A 175 -3.91 3.15 -5.60
N GLY A 176 -2.77 3.61 -5.10
CA GLY A 176 -1.49 3.43 -5.75
C GLY A 176 -0.33 3.79 -4.85
N MET A 177 0.87 3.42 -5.28
CA MET A 177 2.12 3.91 -4.68
C MET A 177 3.12 4.25 -5.77
N ALA A 178 3.73 5.43 -5.69
CA ALA A 178 4.97 5.70 -6.39
C ALA A 178 6.15 5.15 -5.60
N TYR A 179 7.20 4.71 -6.28
CA TYR A 179 8.37 4.15 -5.64
C TYR A 179 9.61 4.23 -6.52
N ILE A 180 10.76 4.17 -5.86
CA ILE A 180 12.04 3.82 -6.49
C ILE A 180 12.49 2.45 -6.01
N VAL A 181 13.33 1.78 -6.80
CA VAL A 181 13.94 0.49 -6.43
C VAL A 181 15.45 0.65 -6.47
N THR A 182 16.07 0.61 -5.30
CA THR A 182 17.52 0.67 -5.11
C THR A 182 18.17 -0.72 -5.06
N TYR A 183 17.38 -1.80 -5.18
CA TYR A 183 17.92 -3.15 -5.24
C TYR A 183 18.93 -3.31 -6.40
N ALA A 184 20.21 -3.52 -6.05
CA ALA A 184 21.35 -3.61 -6.96
C ALA A 184 21.58 -2.37 -7.85
N LYS A 185 21.06 -1.20 -7.46
CA LYS A 185 21.26 0.08 -8.16
C LYS A 185 21.63 1.17 -7.17
N ASP A 186 22.53 2.06 -7.56
CA ASP A 186 22.76 3.29 -6.82
C ASP A 186 21.51 4.19 -6.81
N THR A 187 21.27 4.89 -5.70
CA THR A 187 20.07 5.67 -5.43
C THR A 187 19.86 6.76 -6.48
N ALA A 188 20.93 7.44 -6.91
CA ALA A 188 20.85 8.48 -7.94
C ALA A 188 20.44 7.93 -9.32
N ARG A 189 20.60 6.63 -9.57
CA ARG A 189 20.10 5.97 -10.78
C ARG A 189 18.65 5.51 -10.62
N ALA A 190 18.24 5.11 -9.42
CA ALA A 190 16.87 4.72 -9.13
C ALA A 190 15.91 5.92 -9.18
N GLU A 191 16.36 7.10 -8.71
CA GLU A 191 15.56 8.33 -8.72
C GLU A 191 15.29 8.90 -10.12
N LYS A 192 16.07 8.51 -11.13
CA LYS A 192 15.87 8.93 -12.52
C LYS A 192 14.76 8.15 -13.25
N ASP A 193 14.23 7.11 -12.63
CA ASP A 193 13.25 6.21 -13.24
C ASP A 193 12.22 5.74 -12.18
N PRO A 194 11.48 6.67 -11.56
CA PRO A 194 10.47 6.33 -10.58
C PRO A 194 9.27 5.66 -11.27
N HIS A 195 8.75 4.64 -10.60
CA HIS A 195 7.61 3.86 -11.07
C HIS A 195 6.43 4.06 -10.13
N ALA A 196 5.24 3.69 -10.57
CA ALA A 196 4.08 3.58 -9.72
C ALA A 196 3.35 2.26 -9.94
N ILE A 197 2.81 1.71 -8.85
CA ILE A 197 1.86 0.62 -8.86
C ILE A 197 0.45 1.20 -8.64
N ARG A 198 -0.53 0.79 -9.45
CA ARG A 198 -1.96 1.00 -9.21
C ARG A 198 -2.61 -0.30 -8.76
N TYR A 199 -3.46 -0.22 -7.76
CA TYR A 199 -4.18 -1.34 -7.18
C TYR A 199 -5.62 -1.34 -7.70
N ASN A 200 -5.98 -2.38 -8.45
CA ASN A 200 -7.27 -2.49 -9.12
C ASN A 200 -7.98 -3.79 -8.72
N ASP A 201 -9.26 -3.87 -9.07
CA ASP A 201 -10.10 -5.05 -8.93
C ASP A 201 -10.06 -5.61 -7.50
N TYR A 202 -10.44 -4.76 -6.54
CA TYR A 202 -10.52 -5.15 -5.14
C TYR A 202 -11.60 -6.19 -4.90
N GLU A 203 -11.19 -7.35 -4.40
CA GLU A 203 -12.04 -8.44 -3.93
C GLU A 203 -11.90 -8.60 -2.41
N THR A 204 -12.80 -9.38 -1.79
CA THR A 204 -12.78 -9.61 -0.35
C THR A 204 -12.54 -11.09 -0.07
N PHE A 205 -11.48 -11.39 0.67
CA PHE A 205 -11.13 -12.74 1.10
C PHE A 205 -11.09 -12.76 2.62
N GLU A 206 -11.87 -13.64 3.26
CA GLU A 206 -11.97 -13.69 4.73
C GLU A 206 -12.26 -12.31 5.38
N GLY A 207 -13.02 -11.45 4.69
CA GLY A 207 -13.33 -10.10 5.13
C GLY A 207 -12.25 -9.04 4.88
N ILE A 208 -11.07 -9.43 4.35
CA ILE A 208 -9.94 -8.56 4.02
C ILE A 208 -10.07 -8.09 2.56
N PRO A 209 -10.07 -6.78 2.28
CA PRO A 209 -10.07 -6.28 0.91
C PRO A 209 -8.65 -6.35 0.30
N ILE A 210 -8.52 -7.06 -0.83
CA ILE A 210 -7.26 -7.27 -1.53
C ILE A 210 -7.44 -6.94 -3.02
N ALA A 211 -6.50 -6.19 -3.59
CA ALA A 211 -6.46 -5.93 -5.03
C ALA A 211 -5.89 -7.16 -5.76
N THR A 212 -6.69 -7.77 -6.63
CA THR A 212 -6.30 -8.96 -7.40
C THR A 212 -5.58 -8.61 -8.71
N ARG A 213 -5.47 -7.32 -9.01
CA ARG A 213 -4.76 -6.81 -10.19
C ARG A 213 -3.93 -5.60 -9.86
N TRP A 214 -2.66 -5.66 -10.26
CA TRP A 214 -1.75 -4.53 -10.18
C TRP A 214 -1.29 -4.11 -11.57
N THR A 215 -1.23 -2.81 -11.82
CA THR A 215 -0.63 -2.27 -13.04
C THR A 215 0.52 -1.35 -12.68
N PHE A 216 1.61 -1.46 -13.41
CA PHE A 216 2.84 -0.72 -13.16
C PHE A 216 3.05 0.31 -14.26
N HIS A 217 3.41 1.52 -13.87
CA HIS A 217 3.42 2.70 -14.72
C HIS A 217 4.67 3.55 -14.46
N PRO A 218 5.12 4.36 -15.44
CA PRO A 218 5.97 5.49 -15.14
C PRO A 218 5.27 6.43 -14.16
N TRP A 219 6.03 7.02 -13.24
CA TRP A 219 5.52 8.03 -12.32
C TRP A 219 6.11 9.41 -12.63
N ASN A 220 5.25 10.42 -12.72
CA ASN A 220 5.65 11.81 -12.86
C ASN A 220 5.48 12.52 -11.52
N ARG A 221 6.54 13.18 -11.08
CA ARG A 221 6.52 13.91 -9.82
C ARG A 221 5.55 15.11 -9.92
N PRO A 222 4.58 15.29 -9.01
CA PRO A 222 3.60 16.38 -9.08
C PRO A 222 4.18 17.80 -9.06
N ASP A 223 5.44 17.97 -8.64
CA ASP A 223 6.16 19.22 -8.48
C ASP A 223 7.48 19.29 -9.28
N SER A 224 7.82 18.32 -10.14
CA SER A 224 9.04 18.41 -10.95
C SER A 224 8.87 19.44 -12.06
N SER A 225 9.38 20.65 -11.83
CA SER A 225 9.74 21.60 -12.89
C SER A 225 11.03 21.19 -13.59
N ASP A 226 11.15 19.91 -13.97
CA ASP A 226 12.32 19.48 -14.74
C ASP A 226 12.32 20.25 -16.06
N GLU A 227 13.45 20.86 -16.38
CA GLU A 227 13.74 21.69 -17.55
C GLU A 227 13.39 20.94 -18.84
N ALA A 228 12.11 20.94 -19.20
CA ALA A 228 11.66 20.53 -20.50
C ALA A 228 12.18 21.58 -21.48
N SER A 229 12.90 21.11 -22.51
CA SER A 229 13.05 21.85 -23.76
C SER A 229 11.71 22.47 -24.16
N ASP A 230 11.77 23.70 -24.66
CA ASP A 230 10.77 24.76 -24.85
C ASP A 230 9.42 24.42 -25.54
N ASP A 231 8.94 23.17 -25.51
CA ASP A 231 7.75 22.72 -26.26
C ASP A 231 6.67 21.98 -25.45
N GLN A 232 6.79 21.76 -24.12
CA GLN A 232 5.67 21.18 -23.36
C GLN A 232 5.55 21.73 -21.93
N LYS A 233 4.52 22.56 -21.71
CA LYS A 233 4.13 23.07 -20.39
C LYS A 233 3.86 21.91 -19.42
N SER A 234 4.39 22.00 -18.20
CA SER A 234 4.35 20.97 -17.15
C SER A 234 2.97 20.69 -16.53
N ALA A 235 1.87 21.20 -17.10
CA ALA A 235 0.52 21.08 -16.55
C ALA A 235 -0.25 19.82 -17.01
N ASP A 236 0.25 19.10 -18.02
CA ASP A 236 -0.47 17.97 -18.65
C ASP A 236 0.13 16.58 -18.33
N LYS A 237 1.19 16.48 -17.53
CA LYS A 237 1.79 15.18 -17.19
C LYS A 237 1.00 14.51 -16.05
N GLU A 238 0.34 13.41 -16.36
CA GLU A 238 -0.35 12.57 -15.39
C GLU A 238 0.61 12.07 -14.31
N VAL A 239 0.25 12.25 -13.03
CA VAL A 239 1.07 11.81 -11.89
C VAL A 239 1.41 10.33 -11.98
N ILE A 240 0.42 9.47 -12.24
CA ILE A 240 0.65 8.09 -12.64
C ILE A 240 0.24 7.96 -14.10
N SER A 241 1.21 7.73 -14.99
CA SER A 241 0.97 7.64 -16.44
C SER A 241 -0.04 6.54 -16.79
N ARG A 242 -0.84 6.75 -17.83
CA ARG A 242 -1.67 5.71 -18.47
C ARG A 242 -0.85 4.60 -19.14
N ASP A 243 0.41 4.84 -19.46
CA ASP A 243 1.30 3.83 -20.05
C ASP A 243 1.54 2.71 -19.05
N THR A 244 1.23 1.47 -19.43
CA THR A 244 1.40 0.29 -18.60
C THR A 244 2.68 -0.45 -18.98
N LEU A 245 3.61 -0.56 -18.05
CA LEU A 245 4.90 -1.24 -18.20
C LEU A 245 4.77 -2.74 -17.92
N MET A 246 4.03 -3.06 -16.85
CA MET A 246 3.79 -4.42 -16.39
C MET A 246 2.40 -4.53 -15.79
N GLU A 247 1.90 -5.75 -15.72
CA GLU A 247 0.66 -6.09 -15.05
C GLU A 247 0.88 -7.35 -14.21
N ALA A 248 0.33 -7.38 -13.00
CA ALA A 248 0.23 -8.58 -12.19
C ALA A 248 -1.24 -8.98 -11.98
N ARG A 249 -1.49 -10.29 -11.95
CA ARG A 249 -2.75 -10.88 -11.49
C ARG A 249 -2.45 -11.80 -10.33
N LEU A 250 -3.23 -11.66 -9.28
CA LEU A 250 -3.13 -12.48 -8.07
C LEU A 250 -4.37 -13.35 -7.93
N THR A 251 -4.17 -14.61 -7.60
CA THR A 251 -5.23 -15.61 -7.48
C THR A 251 -4.94 -16.57 -6.32
N ASN A 252 -5.87 -17.47 -6.03
CA ASN A 252 -5.68 -18.58 -5.08
C ASN A 252 -5.19 -18.12 -3.69
N PHE A 253 -5.78 -17.02 -3.18
CA PHE A 253 -5.49 -16.55 -1.84
C PHE A 253 -5.88 -17.58 -0.80
N SER A 254 -5.02 -17.75 0.21
CA SER A 254 -5.20 -18.70 1.29
C SER A 254 -4.74 -18.14 2.64
N PHE A 255 -5.49 -18.43 3.69
CA PHE A 255 -5.26 -17.85 5.02
C PHE A 255 -5.30 -18.91 6.13
N TYR A 256 -4.19 -19.05 6.87
CA TYR A 256 -4.02 -20.12 7.88
C TYR A 256 -3.88 -19.51 9.29
N VAL A 257 -4.77 -19.88 10.23
CA VAL A 257 -4.86 -19.30 11.61
C VAL A 257 -4.12 -20.13 12.66
N ASP A 258 -4.01 -21.44 12.44
CA ASP A 258 -3.33 -22.41 13.29
C ASP A 258 -2.71 -23.44 12.34
N ARG A 259 -1.61 -24.08 12.74
CA ARG A 259 -0.87 -25.08 11.94
C ARG A 259 -1.70 -26.31 11.54
N ASN A 260 -3.00 -26.32 11.78
CA ASN A 260 -3.94 -27.39 11.45
C ASN A 260 -5.31 -26.92 10.92
N SER A 261 -5.56 -25.63 10.73
CA SER A 261 -6.87 -25.17 10.24
C SER A 261 -6.74 -24.47 8.89
N ALA A 262 -6.56 -25.28 7.84
CA ALA A 262 -7.10 -24.94 6.54
C ALA A 262 -8.62 -24.78 6.70
N GLY A 263 -9.16 -23.59 6.43
CA GLY A 263 -10.59 -23.46 6.17
C GLY A 263 -11.01 -24.51 5.14
N ARG A 264 -12.25 -25.01 5.22
CA ARG A 264 -12.75 -25.96 4.22
C ARG A 264 -12.58 -25.32 2.83
N ASN A 265 -11.70 -25.89 2.01
CA ASN A 265 -11.32 -25.50 0.63
C ASN A 265 -10.04 -24.66 0.44
N GLU A 266 -9.17 -24.52 1.45
CA GLU A 266 -7.86 -23.90 1.22
C GLU A 266 -6.89 -24.83 0.46
N PRO A 267 -6.07 -24.31 -0.48
CA PRO A 267 -4.96 -25.06 -1.08
C PRO A 267 -4.06 -25.70 -0.01
N SER A 268 -3.50 -26.87 -0.30
CA SER A 268 -2.50 -27.47 0.58
C SER A 268 -1.21 -26.65 0.56
N LEU A 269 -0.63 -26.38 1.73
CA LEU A 269 0.71 -25.82 1.83
C LEU A 269 1.73 -26.79 1.18
N PRO A 270 2.80 -26.28 0.55
CA PRO A 270 3.83 -27.12 -0.08
C PRO A 270 4.75 -27.83 0.92
N ALA A 271 4.67 -27.45 2.19
CA ALA A 271 5.36 -28.06 3.31
C ALA A 271 4.46 -28.01 4.56
N PRO A 272 4.73 -28.83 5.59
CA PRO A 272 4.09 -28.66 6.89
C PRO A 272 4.22 -27.20 7.38
N PRO A 273 3.19 -26.62 8.02
CA PRO A 273 3.20 -25.21 8.42
C PRO A 273 4.43 -24.79 9.23
N GLU A 274 4.95 -25.66 10.08
CA GLU A 274 6.14 -25.41 10.88
C GLU A 274 7.44 -25.36 10.05
N LYS A 275 7.42 -25.90 8.82
CA LYS A 275 8.58 -25.99 7.92
C LYS A 275 8.47 -25.11 6.68
N ILE A 276 7.37 -24.37 6.50
CA ILE A 276 7.11 -23.61 5.28
C ILE A 276 8.23 -22.61 4.95
N PHE A 277 8.82 -22.00 5.99
CA PHE A 277 9.90 -21.03 5.89
C PHE A 277 11.29 -21.61 6.24
N GLU A 278 11.41 -22.93 6.32
CA GLU A 278 12.71 -23.59 6.47
C GLU A 278 13.39 -23.75 5.10
N ALA A 279 14.71 -23.68 5.10
CA ALA A 279 15.51 -23.96 3.90
C ALA A 279 15.24 -25.39 3.42
N PRO A 280 14.96 -25.60 2.12
CA PRO A 280 14.85 -26.94 1.56
C PRO A 280 16.16 -27.73 1.71
N ASP A 281 16.07 -29.06 1.79
CA ASP A 281 17.25 -29.92 1.84
C ASP A 281 18.18 -29.67 0.65
N GLY A 282 19.46 -29.40 0.94
CA GLY A 282 20.46 -29.10 -0.09
C GLY A 282 20.35 -27.70 -0.72
N ALA A 283 19.52 -26.81 -0.16
CA ALA A 283 19.42 -25.44 -0.64
C ALA A 283 20.74 -24.67 -0.47
N ARG A 284 21.08 -23.84 -1.46
CA ARG A 284 22.22 -22.92 -1.42
C ARG A 284 21.80 -21.61 -0.75
N LYS A 285 22.70 -21.03 0.04
CA LYS A 285 22.49 -19.71 0.64
C LYS A 285 22.67 -18.61 -0.42
N LEU A 286 21.76 -17.65 -0.46
CA LEU A 286 21.82 -16.50 -1.36
C LEU A 286 22.43 -15.29 -0.64
N THR A 287 23.54 -14.77 -1.17
CA THR A 287 24.15 -13.53 -0.68
C THR A 287 23.49 -12.30 -1.31
N LYS A 288 23.61 -11.14 -0.65
CA LYS A 288 23.27 -9.86 -1.29
C LYS A 288 24.17 -9.68 -2.52
N PRO A 289 23.63 -9.21 -3.66
CA PRO A 289 24.43 -8.91 -4.85
C PRO A 289 25.45 -7.79 -4.59
#